data_AF-A0A4Q1KXH7-F1
#
_entry.id   AF-A0A4Q1KXH7-F1
#
_cell.length_a   1.000
_cell.length_b   1.000
_cell.length_c   1.000
_cell.angle_alpha   90.00
_cell.angle_beta   90.00
_cell.angle_gamma   90.00
#
_symmetry.space_group_name_H-M   'P 1'
#
loop_
_entity.id
_entity.type
_entity.pdbx_description
1 polymer ?
#
loop_
_entity_poly.entity_id
_entity_poly.type
_entity_poly.pdbx_seq_one_letter_code
_entity_poly.pdbx_strand_id
1 'polypeptide(L)'
;YTYDNRYFNDTHEGLPVDGYTAWIERMADHKNIEVRLGVDFFDESQPVNKKNVVGNVPVVYTGPVDRYFDYAEGSLSWRTLDFEQEVLPTGDFQGTSVMNYADADVPYTRIHEFRHFHPERDYPTDRTVVMREFSRFAEKSDEPYYPVNTSVDREKLLAYRDLAAGEKDVLFGGRLGTYKYLDMHMAIGGALSMVDNKLAPHFGGQGALQSGGVDA
;
A
#
# COMPACT_ATOMS: atom_id res chain seq x y z
N TYR A 1 34.75 -1.95 16.02
CA TYR A 1 33.30 -1.82 16.26
C TYR A 1 32.86 -0.49 15.72
N THR A 2 31.88 -0.47 14.80
CA THR A 2 31.22 0.75 14.36
C THR A 2 29.96 0.92 15.21
N TYR A 3 29.72 2.12 15.73
CA TYR A 3 28.47 2.46 16.43
C TYR A 3 27.38 2.87 15.43
N ASP A 4 27.48 2.37 14.19
CA ASP A 4 26.51 2.66 13.14
C ASP A 4 25.26 1.83 13.41
N ASN A 5 24.21 2.50 13.88
CA ASN A 5 22.93 1.93 14.26
C ASN A 5 21.81 2.33 13.27
N ARG A 6 22.18 2.66 12.02
CA ARG A 6 21.20 2.95 10.96
C ARG A 6 20.27 1.76 10.75
N TYR A 7 18.97 2.05 10.71
CA TYR A 7 17.93 1.04 10.52
C TYR A 7 17.88 0.54 9.06
N PHE A 8 18.09 1.45 8.10
CA PHE A 8 18.17 1.13 6.67
C PHE A 8 19.62 1.26 6.18
N ASN A 9 19.94 0.46 5.16
CA ASN A 9 21.25 0.47 4.49
C ASN A 9 21.15 0.92 3.02
N ASP A 10 20.00 1.47 2.61
CA ASP A 10 19.77 2.01 1.28
C ASP A 10 20.64 3.25 1.00
N THR A 11 20.88 3.52 -0.29
CA THR A 11 21.71 4.66 -0.71
C THR A 11 21.00 6.01 -0.52
N HIS A 12 19.67 6.03 -0.64
CA HIS A 12 18.85 7.24 -0.53
C HIS A 12 17.78 7.05 0.54
N GLU A 13 17.76 7.94 1.52
CA GLU A 13 16.80 7.93 2.63
C GLU A 13 16.39 9.36 2.96
N GLY A 14 15.12 9.57 3.27
CA GLY A 14 14.59 10.88 3.66
C GLY A 14 13.07 10.87 3.76
N LEU A 15 12.53 11.96 4.28
CA LEU A 15 11.10 12.21 4.36
C LEU A 15 10.72 13.40 3.47
N PRO A 16 9.53 13.40 2.84
CA PRO A 16 9.07 14.54 2.07
C PRO A 16 8.96 15.78 2.96
N VAL A 17 9.66 16.86 2.62
CA VAL A 17 9.74 18.09 3.45
C VAL A 17 8.36 18.63 3.82
N ASP A 18 7.40 18.58 2.88
CA ASP A 18 6.02 19.06 3.08
C ASP A 18 5.03 17.93 3.47
N GLY A 19 5.54 16.74 3.79
CA GLY A 19 4.74 15.55 4.09
C GLY A 19 4.27 14.77 2.85
N TYR A 20 3.82 13.53 3.09
CA TYR A 20 3.42 12.60 2.02
C TYR A 20 2.21 13.07 1.22
N THR A 21 1.22 13.70 1.86
CA THR A 21 0.03 14.23 1.15
C THR A 21 0.43 15.23 0.08
N ALA A 22 1.26 16.22 0.40
CA ALA A 22 1.72 17.22 -0.56
C ALA A 22 2.56 16.62 -1.69
N TRP A 23 3.26 15.50 -1.45
CA TRP A 23 3.95 14.77 -2.52
C TRP A 23 2.96 14.06 -3.44
N ILE A 24 2.00 13.32 -2.89
CA ILE A 24 0.99 12.55 -3.64
C ILE A 24 0.08 13.49 -4.45
N GLU A 25 -0.34 14.62 -3.88
CA GLU A 25 -1.13 15.63 -4.60
C GLU A 25 -0.39 16.15 -5.84
N ARG A 26 0.91 16.46 -5.71
CA ARG A 26 1.74 16.88 -6.86
C ARG A 26 1.91 15.79 -7.92
N MET A 27 1.92 14.51 -7.51
CA MET A 27 1.96 13.39 -8.47
C MET A 27 0.65 13.30 -9.28
N ALA A 28 -0.48 13.63 -8.67
CA ALA A 28 -1.79 13.56 -9.31
C ALA A 28 -2.21 14.88 -10.01
N ASP A 29 -1.53 15.99 -9.74
CA ASP A 29 -1.82 17.32 -10.32
C ASP A 29 -1.32 17.42 -11.77
N HIS A 30 -2.07 16.81 -12.69
CA HIS A 30 -1.84 16.91 -14.12
C HIS A 30 -3.15 16.99 -14.88
N LYS A 31 -3.22 17.84 -15.92
CA LYS A 31 -4.44 18.09 -16.70
C LYS A 31 -5.10 16.87 -17.35
N ASN A 32 -4.38 15.74 -17.45
CA ASN A 32 -4.89 14.48 -17.99
C ASN A 32 -5.29 13.47 -16.90
N ILE A 33 -5.21 13.85 -15.62
CA ILE A 33 -5.53 13.00 -14.48
C ILE A 33 -6.79 13.57 -13.81
N GLU A 34 -7.80 12.71 -13.66
CA GLU A 34 -8.98 12.97 -12.84
C GLU A 34 -8.93 12.05 -11.62
N VAL A 35 -9.08 12.61 -10.42
CA VAL A 35 -9.12 11.85 -9.17
C VAL A 35 -10.53 11.90 -8.58
N ARG A 36 -11.09 10.73 -8.28
CA ARG A 36 -12.40 10.58 -7.61
C ARG A 36 -12.20 9.89 -6.27
N LEU A 37 -12.47 10.60 -5.18
CA LEU A 37 -12.39 10.08 -3.81
C LEU A 37 -13.78 9.65 -3.32
N GLY A 38 -13.83 8.74 -2.34
CA GLY A 38 -15.10 8.24 -1.80
C GLY A 38 -15.88 7.37 -2.79
N VAL A 39 -15.20 6.76 -3.76
CA VAL A 39 -15.79 5.93 -4.81
C VAL A 39 -15.23 4.52 -4.75
N ASP A 40 -16.12 3.53 -4.65
CA ASP A 40 -15.76 2.12 -4.81
C ASP A 40 -15.81 1.73 -6.30
N PHE A 41 -14.75 1.07 -6.78
CA PHE A 41 -14.67 0.57 -8.16
C PHE A 41 -15.73 -0.48 -8.49
N PHE A 42 -16.24 -1.18 -7.48
CA PHE A 42 -17.29 -2.19 -7.62
C PHE A 42 -18.71 -1.62 -7.48
N ASP A 43 -18.87 -0.33 -7.13
CA ASP A 43 -20.18 0.32 -7.08
C ASP A 43 -20.69 0.58 -8.50
N GLU A 44 -21.76 -0.11 -8.91
CA GLU A 44 -22.35 0.05 -10.24
C GLU A 44 -23.11 1.37 -10.43
N SER A 45 -23.36 2.15 -9.37
CA SER A 45 -24.11 3.42 -9.46
C SER A 45 -23.31 4.56 -10.11
N GLN A 46 -21.98 4.46 -10.11
CA GLN A 46 -21.06 5.45 -10.69
C GLN A 46 -20.51 4.97 -12.05
N PRO A 47 -20.14 5.88 -12.98
CA PRO A 47 -19.90 5.52 -14.38
C PRO A 47 -18.60 4.75 -14.66
N VAL A 48 -17.58 4.88 -13.82
CA VAL A 48 -16.24 4.28 -13.96
C VAL A 48 -16.11 3.08 -13.01
N ASN A 49 -17.01 2.10 -13.17
CA ASN A 49 -17.03 0.87 -12.38
C ASN A 49 -16.53 -0.33 -13.20
N LYS A 50 -16.18 -1.42 -12.51
CA LYS A 50 -15.64 -2.66 -13.12
C LYS A 50 -16.42 -3.10 -14.36
N LYS A 51 -17.75 -3.18 -14.26
CA LYS A 51 -18.64 -3.69 -15.32
C LYS A 51 -18.65 -2.81 -16.56
N ASN A 52 -18.46 -1.50 -16.40
CA ASN A 52 -18.48 -0.56 -17.51
C ASN A 52 -17.12 -0.41 -18.21
N VAL A 53 -16.01 -0.56 -17.49
CA VAL A 53 -14.68 -0.20 -18.01
C VAL A 53 -13.84 -1.40 -18.45
N VAL A 54 -13.98 -2.55 -17.79
CA VAL A 54 -13.19 -3.75 -18.12
C VAL A 54 -13.47 -4.19 -19.57
N GLY A 55 -12.41 -4.39 -20.34
CA GLY A 55 -12.47 -4.77 -21.76
C GLY A 55 -12.87 -3.65 -22.73
N ASN A 56 -13.14 -2.44 -22.24
CA ASN A 56 -13.41 -1.23 -23.04
C ASN A 56 -12.24 -0.24 -22.97
N VAL A 57 -11.59 -0.14 -21.81
CA VAL A 57 -10.37 0.64 -21.60
C VAL A 57 -9.39 -0.18 -20.75
N PRO A 58 -8.07 -0.02 -20.93
CA PRO A 58 -7.09 -0.59 -20.01
C PRO A 58 -7.34 -0.19 -18.55
N VAL A 59 -7.37 -1.17 -17.66
CA VAL A 59 -7.55 -0.96 -16.21
C VAL A 59 -6.28 -1.37 -15.48
N VAL A 60 -5.75 -0.51 -14.61
CA VAL A 60 -4.76 -0.90 -13.61
C VAL A 60 -5.47 -1.02 -12.27
N TYR A 61 -5.60 -2.24 -11.77
CA TYR A 61 -6.26 -2.53 -10.50
C TYR A 61 -5.23 -2.81 -9.41
N THR A 62 -5.27 -2.04 -8.32
CA THR A 62 -4.34 -2.15 -7.18
C THR A 62 -5.02 -2.51 -5.86
N GLY A 63 -6.32 -2.82 -5.89
CA GLY A 63 -7.07 -3.32 -4.73
C GLY A 63 -6.85 -4.82 -4.48
N PRO A 64 -7.51 -5.43 -3.48
CA PRO A 64 -7.34 -6.85 -3.17
C PRO A 64 -7.76 -7.75 -4.35
N VAL A 65 -6.86 -8.63 -4.77
CA VAL A 65 -7.07 -9.52 -5.93
C VAL A 65 -8.19 -10.53 -5.68
N ASP A 66 -8.29 -11.04 -4.47
CA ASP A 66 -9.35 -11.96 -4.07
C ASP A 66 -10.73 -11.29 -4.10
N ARG A 67 -10.84 -10.04 -3.58
CA ARG A 67 -12.07 -9.24 -3.68
C ARG A 67 -12.48 -9.00 -5.13
N TYR A 68 -11.52 -8.77 -6.03
CA TYR A 68 -11.79 -8.50 -7.44
C TYR A 68 -12.53 -9.66 -8.12
N PHE A 69 -12.21 -10.90 -7.75
CA PHE A 69 -12.86 -12.12 -8.24
C PHE A 69 -13.92 -12.65 -7.28
N ASP A 70 -14.55 -11.77 -6.48
CA ASP A 70 -15.61 -12.09 -5.52
C ASP A 70 -15.27 -13.27 -4.60
N TYR A 71 -13.99 -13.41 -4.25
CA TYR A 71 -13.43 -14.47 -3.42
C TYR A 71 -13.65 -15.89 -3.98
N ALA A 72 -13.68 -16.06 -5.30
CA ALA A 72 -13.93 -17.35 -5.97
C ALA A 72 -13.02 -18.49 -5.50
N GLU A 73 -11.76 -18.20 -5.17
CA GLU A 73 -10.76 -19.17 -4.66
C GLU A 73 -10.60 -19.07 -3.13
N GLY A 74 -11.53 -18.39 -2.46
CA GLY A 74 -11.50 -18.08 -1.04
C GLY A 74 -10.63 -16.86 -0.69
N SER A 75 -10.78 -16.34 0.52
CA SER A 75 -10.06 -15.15 0.99
C SER A 75 -8.57 -15.43 1.23
N LEU A 76 -7.72 -14.49 0.82
CA LEU A 76 -6.30 -14.46 1.17
C LEU A 76 -6.14 -13.89 2.58
N SER A 77 -5.22 -14.45 3.37
CA SER A 77 -5.07 -14.02 4.76
C SER A 77 -4.13 -12.83 4.93
N TRP A 78 -4.58 -11.83 5.68
CA TRP A 78 -3.82 -10.61 5.93
C TRP A 78 -3.64 -10.39 7.43
N ARG A 79 -2.56 -9.72 7.79
CA ARG A 79 -2.46 -9.01 9.07
C ARG A 79 -2.95 -7.58 8.88
N THR A 80 -3.58 -7.07 9.93
CA THR A 80 -3.92 -5.66 10.06
C THR A 80 -3.23 -5.04 11.28
N LEU A 81 -3.37 -3.71 11.40
CA LEU A 81 -2.86 -2.93 12.51
C LEU A 81 -3.99 -2.06 13.07
N ASP A 82 -4.13 -2.06 14.39
CA ASP A 82 -4.92 -1.05 15.10
C ASP A 82 -3.98 0.01 15.67
N PHE A 83 -4.44 1.27 15.64
CA PHE A 83 -3.66 2.41 16.07
C PHE A 83 -4.38 3.17 17.18
N GLU A 84 -3.75 3.26 18.35
CA GLU A 84 -4.22 4.09 19.45
C GLU A 84 -3.41 5.39 19.49
N GLN A 85 -4.05 6.48 19.09
CA GLN A 85 -3.43 7.80 19.06
C GLN A 85 -3.74 8.58 20.33
N GLU A 86 -2.72 9.17 20.94
CA GLU A 86 -2.85 9.99 22.15
C GLU A 86 -2.10 11.32 21.98
N VAL A 87 -2.68 12.39 22.53
CA VAL A 87 -1.99 13.67 22.74
C VAL A 87 -1.59 13.75 24.21
N LEU A 88 -0.29 13.78 24.48
CA LEU A 88 0.23 13.79 25.85
C LEU A 88 0.63 15.21 26.26
N PRO A 89 0.45 15.61 27.54
CA PRO A 89 0.85 16.92 28.07
C PRO A 89 2.35 16.98 28.39
N THR A 90 3.19 16.54 27.45
CA THR A 90 4.65 16.66 27.48
C THR A 90 5.15 17.01 26.09
N GLY A 91 6.20 17.84 26.00
CA GLY A 91 6.83 18.15 24.71
C GLY A 91 7.54 16.94 24.09
N ASP A 92 8.05 16.01 24.90
CA ASP A 92 8.80 14.86 24.42
C ASP A 92 8.43 13.65 25.28
N PHE A 93 7.98 12.56 24.64
CA PHE A 93 7.55 11.35 25.33
C PHE A 93 8.68 10.32 25.41
N GLN A 94 9.39 10.07 24.31
CA GLN A 94 10.38 8.99 24.22
C GLN A 94 11.72 9.40 23.59
N GLY A 95 11.88 10.64 23.12
CA GLY A 95 13.15 11.17 22.60
C GLY A 95 13.62 10.56 21.28
N THR A 96 12.75 9.81 20.58
CA THR A 96 13.03 9.16 19.29
C THR A 96 11.74 8.91 18.51
N SER A 97 11.83 8.77 17.18
CA SER A 97 10.66 8.61 16.31
C SER A 97 9.91 7.29 16.53
N VAL A 98 10.63 6.19 16.77
CA VAL A 98 10.04 4.87 16.99
C VAL A 98 10.76 4.14 18.12
N MET A 99 10.00 3.63 19.08
CA MET A 99 10.49 2.73 20.12
C MET A 99 9.81 1.38 20.00
N ASN A 100 10.59 0.31 19.78
CA ASN A 100 10.08 -1.05 19.72
C ASN A 100 9.98 -1.65 21.13
N TYR A 101 8.91 -2.41 21.39
CA TYR A 101 8.71 -3.15 22.62
C TYR A 101 8.66 -4.64 22.29
N ALA A 102 9.74 -5.35 22.61
CA ALA A 102 9.91 -6.76 22.27
C ALA A 102 9.46 -7.71 23.40
N ASP A 103 9.17 -7.17 24.58
CA ASP A 103 8.74 -7.95 25.74
C ASP A 103 7.31 -8.49 25.51
N ALA A 104 7.10 -9.78 25.78
CA ALA A 104 5.87 -10.49 25.43
C ALA A 104 4.64 -10.06 26.23
N ASP A 105 4.83 -9.40 27.37
CA ASP A 105 3.77 -8.84 28.21
C ASP A 105 3.35 -7.42 27.77
N VAL A 106 4.04 -6.82 26.80
CA VAL A 106 3.64 -5.55 26.19
C VAL A 106 2.67 -5.83 25.02
N PRO A 107 1.45 -5.27 25.04
CA PRO A 107 0.41 -5.63 24.07
C PRO A 107 0.58 -4.99 22.68
N TYR A 108 1.36 -3.92 22.56
CA TYR A 108 1.68 -3.23 21.31
C TYR A 108 3.11 -3.52 20.86
N THR A 109 3.36 -3.46 19.55
CA THR A 109 4.68 -3.78 18.97
C THR A 109 5.67 -2.62 19.10
N ARG A 110 5.19 -1.39 18.99
CA ARG A 110 5.98 -0.16 19.03
C ARG A 110 5.14 1.08 19.28
N ILE A 111 5.82 2.15 19.68
CA ILE A 111 5.24 3.49 19.81
C ILE A 111 5.94 4.43 18.83
N HIS A 112 5.14 5.15 18.06
CA HIS A 112 5.58 6.22 17.17
C HIS A 112 5.40 7.57 17.88
N GLU A 113 6.42 8.43 17.87
CA GLU A 113 6.32 9.83 18.30
C GLU A 113 6.66 10.74 17.12
N PHE A 114 5.64 11.33 16.50
CA PHE A 114 5.75 11.84 15.14
C PHE A 114 6.63 13.08 14.98
N ARG A 115 6.77 13.90 16.04
CA ARG A 115 7.59 15.12 15.99
C ARG A 115 9.04 14.85 15.60
N HIS A 116 9.55 13.67 15.97
CA HIS A 116 10.94 13.27 15.72
C HIS A 116 11.20 12.80 14.28
N PHE A 117 10.16 12.59 13.46
CA PHE A 117 10.32 12.36 12.02
C PHE A 117 10.67 13.65 11.27
N HIS A 118 10.20 14.80 11.75
CA HIS A 118 10.43 16.09 11.11
C HIS A 118 11.03 17.08 12.11
N PRO A 119 12.24 16.84 12.65
CA PRO A 119 12.85 17.68 13.68
C PRO A 119 13.18 19.11 13.20
N GLU A 120 13.16 19.34 11.89
CA GLU A 120 13.34 20.65 11.26
C GLU A 120 12.12 21.59 11.41
N ARG A 121 10.97 21.08 11.87
CA ARG A 121 9.74 21.85 12.06
C ARG A 121 9.60 22.38 13.48
N ASP A 122 8.86 23.48 13.62
CA ASP A 122 8.47 24.02 14.92
C ASP A 122 7.31 23.22 15.53
N TYR A 123 7.49 22.73 16.76
CA TYR A 123 6.45 22.03 17.51
C TYR A 123 6.15 22.70 18.84
N PRO A 124 4.94 22.53 19.38
CA PRO A 124 4.65 22.84 20.77
C PRO A 124 5.64 22.20 21.75
N THR A 125 5.96 22.91 22.83
CA THR A 125 6.87 22.42 23.88
C THR A 125 6.14 21.71 25.03
N ASP A 126 4.81 21.81 25.08
CA ASP A 126 3.97 21.32 26.17
C ASP A 126 3.13 20.09 25.81
N ARG A 127 3.20 19.63 24.55
CA ARG A 127 2.44 18.49 24.05
C ARG A 127 3.14 17.76 22.91
N THR A 128 2.80 16.49 22.75
CA THR A 128 3.28 15.61 21.69
C THR A 128 2.19 14.61 21.30
N VAL A 129 2.27 14.09 20.08
CA VAL A 129 1.36 13.05 19.57
C VAL A 129 2.12 11.74 19.49
N VAL A 130 1.59 10.72 20.17
CA VAL A 130 2.10 9.36 20.10
C VAL A 130 1.06 8.41 19.53
N MET A 131 1.52 7.31 18.95
CA MET A 131 0.65 6.26 18.42
C MET A 131 1.19 4.89 18.78
N ARG A 132 0.38 4.10 19.50
CA ARG A 132 0.66 2.70 19.80
C ARG A 132 0.12 1.83 18.68
N GLU A 133 0.93 0.88 18.23
CA GLU A 133 0.59 -0.03 17.13
C GLU A 133 0.32 -1.45 17.65
N PHE A 134 -0.87 -1.97 17.37
CA PHE A 134 -1.28 -3.32 17.75
C PHE A 134 -1.44 -4.19 16.51
N SER A 135 -0.95 -5.43 16.59
CA SER A 135 -0.97 -6.37 15.47
C SER A 135 -2.03 -7.44 15.68
N ARG A 136 -2.83 -7.72 14.65
CA ARG A 136 -3.75 -8.88 14.64
C ARG A 136 -4.00 -9.41 13.22
N PHE A 137 -4.74 -10.50 13.12
CA PHE A 137 -5.30 -10.95 11.84
C PHE A 137 -6.38 -9.97 11.38
N ALA A 138 -6.40 -9.71 10.08
CA ALA A 138 -7.42 -8.89 9.44
C ALA A 138 -8.71 -9.71 9.28
N GLU A 139 -9.83 -9.13 9.68
CA GLU A 139 -11.16 -9.55 9.28
C GLU A 139 -11.53 -8.90 7.94
N LYS A 140 -12.69 -9.28 7.39
CA LYS A 140 -13.10 -8.85 6.05
C LYS A 140 -13.30 -7.33 5.93
N SER A 141 -13.67 -6.66 7.02
CA SER A 141 -13.89 -5.21 7.06
C SER A 141 -12.63 -4.41 7.41
N ASP A 142 -11.53 -5.08 7.75
CA ASP A 142 -10.30 -4.40 8.12
C ASP A 142 -9.45 -4.05 6.90
N GLU A 143 -8.62 -3.02 7.06
CA GLU A 143 -7.62 -2.67 6.05
C GLU A 143 -6.52 -3.76 6.01
N PRO A 144 -6.24 -4.37 4.84
CA PRO A 144 -5.16 -5.33 4.69
C PRO A 144 -3.78 -4.64 4.67
N TYR A 145 -2.97 -4.88 5.71
CA TYR A 145 -1.62 -4.31 5.81
C TYR A 145 -0.53 -5.25 5.27
N TYR A 146 -0.41 -6.46 5.82
CA TYR A 146 0.69 -7.38 5.47
C TYR A 146 0.15 -8.75 5.03
N PRO A 147 0.60 -9.32 3.90
CA PRO A 147 0.22 -10.68 3.53
C PRO A 147 0.81 -11.69 4.52
N VAL A 148 0.02 -12.66 4.99
CA VAL A 148 0.51 -13.71 5.92
C VAL A 148 1.30 -14.77 5.17
N ASN A 149 0.92 -15.03 3.92
CA ASN A 149 1.65 -15.88 2.98
C ASN A 149 1.85 -17.34 3.45
N THR A 150 0.80 -17.95 4.01
CA THR A 150 0.77 -19.38 4.36
C THR A 150 0.86 -20.26 3.11
N SER A 151 1.05 -21.58 3.27
CA SER A 151 0.99 -22.51 2.13
C SER A 151 -0.36 -22.48 1.42
N VAL A 152 -1.44 -22.40 2.17
CA VAL A 152 -2.81 -22.30 1.65
C VAL A 152 -3.01 -20.99 0.88
N ASP A 153 -2.47 -19.86 1.37
CA ASP A 153 -2.55 -18.60 0.63
C ASP A 153 -1.80 -18.66 -0.70
N ARG A 154 -0.64 -19.34 -0.73
CA ARG A 154 0.14 -19.48 -1.97
C ARG A 154 -0.61 -20.27 -3.03
N GLU A 155 -1.30 -21.34 -2.64
CA GLU A 155 -2.15 -22.13 -3.55
C GLU A 155 -3.29 -21.27 -4.12
N LYS A 156 -4.02 -20.55 -3.27
CA LYS A 156 -5.08 -19.62 -3.71
C LYS A 156 -4.54 -18.51 -4.61
N LEU A 157 -3.38 -17.95 -4.28
CA LEU A 157 -2.76 -16.89 -5.06
C LEU A 157 -2.43 -17.35 -6.48
N LEU A 158 -1.99 -18.60 -6.66
CA LEU A 158 -1.76 -19.17 -7.98
C LEU A 158 -3.06 -19.23 -8.80
N ALA A 159 -4.15 -19.71 -8.19
CA ALA A 159 -5.45 -19.73 -8.86
C ALA A 159 -5.95 -18.31 -9.21
N TYR A 160 -5.76 -17.32 -8.33
CA TYR A 160 -6.07 -15.92 -8.65
C TYR A 160 -5.18 -15.33 -9.75
N ARG A 161 -3.93 -15.77 -9.89
CA ARG A 161 -3.06 -15.35 -11.00
C ARG A 161 -3.57 -15.87 -12.34
N ASP A 162 -4.06 -17.10 -12.36
CA ASP A 162 -4.67 -17.67 -13.57
C ASP A 162 -5.94 -16.90 -13.97
N LEU A 163 -6.79 -16.55 -12.99
CA LEU A 163 -7.96 -15.69 -13.21
C LEU A 163 -7.57 -14.29 -13.71
N ALA A 164 -6.54 -13.68 -13.11
CA ALA A 164 -6.03 -12.37 -13.52
C ALA A 164 -5.48 -12.35 -14.95
N ALA A 165 -4.80 -13.42 -15.37
CA ALA A 165 -4.30 -13.56 -16.74
C ALA A 165 -5.44 -13.70 -17.77
N GLY A 166 -6.58 -14.26 -17.38
CA GLY A 166 -7.76 -14.43 -18.23
C GLY A 166 -8.70 -13.21 -18.28
N GLU A 167 -8.53 -12.24 -17.38
CA GLU A 167 -9.36 -11.02 -17.35
C GLU A 167 -9.04 -10.11 -18.54
N LYS A 168 -10.00 -9.41 -19.13
CA LYS A 168 -9.74 -8.66 -20.38
C LYS A 168 -9.24 -7.22 -20.14
N ASP A 169 -8.05 -6.90 -20.64
CA ASP A 169 -7.42 -5.57 -20.57
C ASP A 169 -7.25 -5.03 -19.12
N VAL A 170 -6.99 -5.93 -18.16
CA VAL A 170 -6.79 -5.59 -16.74
C VAL A 170 -5.40 -6.00 -16.27
N LEU A 171 -4.66 -5.03 -15.75
CA LEU A 171 -3.36 -5.23 -15.12
C LEU A 171 -3.49 -5.17 -13.60
N PHE A 172 -2.90 -6.15 -12.91
CA PHE A 172 -2.92 -6.23 -11.45
C PHE A 172 -1.59 -5.78 -10.86
N GLY A 173 -1.63 -4.76 -10.01
CA GLY A 173 -0.43 -4.11 -9.48
C GLY A 173 -0.49 -3.84 -7.98
N GLY A 174 0.63 -3.34 -7.45
CA GLY A 174 0.72 -2.94 -6.05
C GLY A 174 0.60 -4.08 -5.04
N ARG A 175 0.58 -3.72 -3.76
CA ARG A 175 0.62 -4.66 -2.63
C ARG A 175 -0.60 -5.59 -2.60
N LEU A 176 -1.79 -5.04 -2.78
CA LEU A 176 -3.05 -5.80 -2.68
C LEU A 176 -3.36 -6.59 -3.95
N GLY A 177 -3.12 -5.99 -5.13
CA GLY A 177 -3.38 -6.64 -6.41
C GLY A 177 -2.42 -7.79 -6.72
N THR A 178 -1.26 -7.83 -6.07
CA THR A 178 -0.26 -8.90 -6.25
C THR A 178 -0.02 -9.78 -5.02
N TYR A 179 -0.65 -9.47 -3.89
CA TYR A 179 -0.45 -10.13 -2.60
C TYR A 179 1.04 -10.19 -2.19
N LYS A 180 1.74 -9.05 -2.32
CA LYS A 180 3.16 -8.91 -1.97
C LYS A 180 3.36 -7.75 -1.01
N TYR A 181 4.20 -7.95 0.00
CA TYR A 181 4.70 -6.83 0.79
C TYR A 181 5.66 -6.01 -0.08
N LEU A 182 5.36 -4.73 -0.25
CA LEU A 182 6.12 -3.80 -1.09
C LEU A 182 6.36 -2.53 -0.30
N ASP A 183 7.62 -2.17 -0.07
CA ASP A 183 7.99 -0.82 0.37
C ASP A 183 7.70 0.19 -0.75
N MET A 184 7.63 1.47 -0.40
CA MET A 184 7.23 2.53 -1.35
C MET A 184 8.06 2.55 -2.64
N HIS A 185 9.39 2.44 -2.54
CA HIS A 185 10.27 2.45 -3.70
C HIS A 185 10.10 1.19 -4.58
N MET A 186 9.79 0.03 -3.99
CA MET A 186 9.47 -1.20 -4.71
C MET A 186 8.13 -1.10 -5.44
N ALA A 187 7.13 -0.47 -4.83
CA ALA A 187 5.84 -0.20 -5.48
C ALA A 187 6.00 0.76 -6.68
N ILE A 188 6.79 1.83 -6.53
CA ILE A 188 7.12 2.76 -7.62
C ILE A 188 7.86 2.02 -8.74
N GLY A 189 8.89 1.21 -8.41
CA GLY A 189 9.62 0.42 -9.40
C GLY A 189 8.73 -0.57 -10.15
N GLY A 190 7.80 -1.24 -9.45
CA GLY A 190 6.82 -2.13 -10.06
C GLY A 190 5.86 -1.40 -11.01
N ALA A 191 5.40 -0.20 -10.63
CA ALA A 191 4.53 0.61 -11.48
C ALA A 191 5.26 1.10 -12.74
N LEU A 192 6.49 1.60 -12.62
CA LEU A 192 7.30 2.03 -13.76
C LEU A 192 7.59 0.87 -14.71
N SER A 193 7.95 -0.30 -14.18
CA SER A 193 8.13 -1.51 -15.00
C SER A 193 6.86 -1.90 -15.76
N MET A 194 5.68 -1.80 -15.13
CA MET A 194 4.40 -2.06 -15.81
C MET A 194 4.13 -1.03 -16.92
N VAL A 195 4.44 0.24 -16.69
CA VAL A 195 4.33 1.29 -17.71
C VAL A 195 5.22 0.95 -18.91
N ASP A 196 6.50 0.69 -18.68
CA ASP A 196 7.48 0.49 -19.75
C ASP A 196 7.23 -0.80 -20.55
N ASN A 197 6.82 -1.88 -19.87
CA ASN A 197 6.76 -3.21 -20.49
C ASN A 197 5.37 -3.62 -20.97
N LYS A 198 4.29 -2.99 -20.47
CA LYS A 198 2.91 -3.37 -20.80
C LYS A 198 2.10 -2.19 -21.37
N LEU A 199 2.06 -1.05 -20.68
CA LEU A 199 1.20 0.08 -21.10
C LEU A 199 1.77 0.88 -22.28
N ALA A 200 3.03 1.29 -22.23
CA ALA A 200 3.65 2.08 -23.28
C ALA A 200 3.71 1.33 -24.63
N PRO A 201 4.06 0.03 -24.70
CA PRO A 201 3.98 -0.74 -25.95
C PRO A 201 2.55 -0.81 -26.51
N HIS A 202 1.55 -1.00 -25.64
CA HIS A 202 0.15 -1.04 -26.05
C HIS A 202 -0.31 0.29 -26.68
N PHE A 203 -0.09 1.41 -25.99
CA PHE A 203 -0.45 2.73 -26.51
C PHE A 203 0.44 3.19 -27.68
N GLY A 204 1.64 2.61 -27.81
CA GLY A 204 2.54 2.79 -28.96
C GLY A 204 2.20 1.94 -30.19
N GLY A 205 1.15 1.12 -30.14
CA GLY A 205 0.67 0.30 -31.26
C GLY A 205 1.45 -1.01 -31.48
N GLN A 206 2.20 -1.49 -30.49
CA GLN A 206 3.05 -2.68 -30.58
C GLN A 206 2.35 -3.99 -30.20
N GLY A 207 1.04 -3.97 -29.92
CA GLY A 207 0.27 -5.17 -29.64
C GLY A 207 -0.96 -4.94 -28.76
N ALA A 208 -1.77 -5.99 -28.62
CA ALA A 208 -2.85 -6.01 -27.62
C ALA A 208 -2.26 -6.02 -26.20
N LEU A 209 -2.99 -5.43 -25.25
CA LEU A 209 -2.60 -5.45 -23.85
C LEU A 209 -2.72 -6.88 -23.32
N GLN A 210 -1.64 -7.42 -22.75
CA GLN A 210 -1.68 -8.70 -22.06
C GLN A 210 -2.04 -8.46 -20.60
N SER A 211 -3.19 -8.99 -20.19
CA SER A 211 -3.69 -8.91 -18.82
C SER A 211 -2.87 -9.71 -17.81
N GLY A 212 -3.13 -9.43 -16.53
CA GLY A 212 -2.48 -10.11 -15.41
C GLY A 212 -1.56 -9.18 -14.62
N GLY A 213 -0.76 -9.76 -13.72
CA GLY A 213 0.17 -9.03 -12.89
C GLY A 213 1.57 -8.85 -13.51
N VAL A 214 2.48 -8.22 -12.76
CA VAL A 214 3.90 -8.08 -13.17
C VAL A 214 4.60 -9.44 -13.31
N ASP A 215 4.07 -10.49 -12.68
CA ASP A 215 4.59 -11.86 -12.78
C ASP A 215 3.91 -12.70 -13.89
N ALA A 216 3.06 -12.09 -14.73
CA ALA A 216 2.29 -12.76 -15.79
C ALA A 216 2.82 -12.47 -17.22
#